data_AF-D2V2N6-F1
#
_entry.id   AF-D2V2N6-F1
#
_cell.length_a   1.000
_cell.length_b   1.000
_cell.length_c   1.000
_cell.angle_alpha   90.00
_cell.angle_beta   90.00
_cell.angle_gamma   90.00
#
_symmetry.space_group_name_H-M   'P 1'
#
loop_
_entity.id
_entity.type
_entity.pdbx_description
1 polymer ?
#
loop_
_entity_poly.entity_id
_entity_poly.type
_entity_poly.pdbx_seq_one_letter_code
_entity_poly.pdbx_strand_id
1 'polypeptide(L)' 'LQAYRQLLRASRIVFDKDTRMLKLSLRQIRTEFEKNRFEKDANRITQLVSDANQTATFIVASVVQGVKENE' A
#
# COMPACT_ATOMS: atom_id res chain seq x y z
N LEU A 1 10.94 3.82 7.79
CA LEU A 1 9.51 3.55 8.04
C LEU A 1 9.15 2.14 7.58
N GLN A 2 8.59 1.31 8.48
CA GLN A 2 8.23 -0.09 8.18
C GLN A 2 6.98 -0.18 7.29
N ALA A 3 5.93 0.58 7.59
CA ALA A 3 4.69 0.63 6.81
C ALA A 3 4.90 0.99 5.34
N TYR A 4 5.77 1.97 5.05
CA TYR A 4 6.16 2.32 3.69
C TYR A 4 6.71 1.11 2.91
N ARG A 5 7.64 0.36 3.52
CA ARG A 5 8.24 -0.83 2.89
C ARG A 5 7.23 -1.97 2.71
N GLN A 6 6.30 -2.11 3.66
CA GLN A 6 5.23 -3.11 3.57
C GLN A 6 4.26 -2.79 2.42
N LEU A 7 3.82 -1.54 2.28
CA LEU A 7 3.00 -1.09 1.14
C LEU A 7 3.69 -1.34 -0.21
N LEU A 8 4.98 -0.99 -0.34
CA LEU A 8 5.72 -1.22 -1.58
C LEU A 8 5.83 -2.71 -1.94
N ARG A 9 6.03 -3.58 -0.94
CA ARG A 9 6.04 -5.03 -1.15
C ARG A 9 4.66 -5.56 -1.53
N ALA A 10 3.62 -5.14 -0.82
CA ALA A 10 2.23 -5.50 -1.11
C ALA A 10 1.85 -5.14 -2.55
N SER A 11 2.10 -3.90 -2.98
CA SER A 11 1.82 -3.47 -4.36
C SER A 11 2.58 -4.27 -5.41
N ARG A 12 3.83 -4.68 -5.15
CA ARG A 12 4.59 -5.53 -6.07
C ARG A 12 4.00 -6.93 -6.21
N ILE A 13 3.56 -7.53 -5.11
CA ILE A 13 2.93 -8.87 -5.13
C ILE A 13 1.60 -8.82 -5.86
N VAL A 14 0.81 -7.78 -5.58
CA VAL A 14 -0.55 -7.62 -6.09
C VAL A 14 -0.58 -7.32 -7.58
N PHE A 15 0.31 -6.44 -8.02
CA PHE A 15 0.34 -5.95 -9.40
C PHE A 15 1.51 -6.54 -10.20
N ASP A 16 2.02 -7.71 -9.84
CA ASP A 16 3.17 -8.34 -10.49
C ASP A 16 2.96 -8.48 -12.01
N LYS A 17 1.73 -8.83 -12.42
CA LYS A 17 1.33 -8.95 -13.83
C LYS A 17 0.70 -7.68 -14.42
N ASP A 18 0.44 -6.65 -13.61
CA ASP A 18 -0.11 -5.36 -14.05
C ASP A 18 0.89 -4.22 -13.77
N THR A 19 1.84 -4.08 -14.68
CA THR A 19 2.92 -3.08 -14.54
C THR A 19 2.40 -1.64 -14.57
N ARG A 20 1.21 -1.39 -15.13
CA ARG A 20 0.58 -0.06 -15.16
C ARG A 20 0.03 0.28 -13.79
N MET A 21 -0.78 -0.61 -13.21
CA MET A 21 -1.30 -0.43 -11.86
C MET A 21 -0.16 -0.38 -10.84
N LEU A 22 0.87 -1.22 -10.99
CA LEU A 22 2.06 -1.16 -10.12
C LEU A 22 2.68 0.24 -10.11
N LYS A 23 2.93 0.84 -11.28
CA LYS A 23 3.52 2.19 -11.37
C LYS A 23 2.61 3.26 -10.75
N LEU A 24 1.30 3.17 -10.98
CA LEU A 24 0.31 4.10 -10.40
C LEU A 24 0.28 3.99 -8.88
N SER A 25 0.20 2.78 -8.33
CA SER A 25 0.20 2.55 -6.88
C SER A 25 1.49 3.02 -6.23
N LEU A 26 2.66 2.71 -6.81
CA LEU A 26 3.95 3.18 -6.32
C LEU A 26 4.03 4.72 -6.30
N ARG A 27 3.52 5.38 -7.35
CA ARG A 27 3.46 6.85 -7.42
C ARG A 27 2.54 7.41 -6.35
N GLN A 28 1.37 6.82 -6.15
CA GLN A 28 0.40 7.29 -5.16
C GLN A 28 0.91 7.10 -3.72
N ILE A 29 1.50 5.94 -3.40
CA ILE A 29 2.15 5.69 -2.10
C ILE A 29 3.21 6.75 -1.82
N ARG A 30 4.06 7.07 -2.81
CA ARG A 30 5.09 8.10 -2.64
C ARG A 30 4.48 9.49 -2.44
N THR A 31 3.47 9.85 -3.23
CA THR A 31 2.78 11.15 -3.10
C THR A 31 2.17 11.33 -1.71
N GLU A 32 1.46 10.32 -1.19
CA GLU A 32 0.82 10.41 0.13
C GLU A 32 1.85 10.47 1.27
N PHE A 33 2.97 9.76 1.15
CA PHE A 33 4.06 9.87 2.12
C PHE A 33 4.74 11.25 2.10
N GLU A 34 4.95 11.84 0.92
CA GLU A 34 5.52 13.19 0.83
C GLU A 34 4.55 14.26 1.34
N LYS A 35 3.24 14.13 1.06
CA LYS A 35 2.21 15.04 1.58
C LYS A 35 2.20 15.09 3.12
N ASN A 36 2.38 13.94 3.75
CA ASN A 36 2.35 13.81 5.22
C ASN A 36 3.76 13.85 5.84
N ARG A 37 4.81 14.19 5.07
CA ARG A 37 6.21 14.16 5.54
C ARG A 37 6.48 15.08 6.73
N PHE A 38 5.76 16.19 6.82
CA PHE A 38 5.88 17.19 7.88
C PHE A 38 4.78 17.09 8.92
N GLU A 39 3.99 16.02 8.90
CA GLU A 39 3.00 15.77 9.95
C GLU A 39 3.72 15.64 11.30
N LYS A 40 3.22 16.34 12.31
CA LYS A 40 3.81 16.39 13.66
C LYS A 40 2.85 15.87 14.73
N ASP A 41 1.58 15.73 14.39
CA ASP A 41 0.59 15.13 15.29
C ASP A 41 0.80 13.61 15.36
N ALA A 42 1.21 13.13 16.53
CA ALA A 42 1.45 11.71 16.78
C ALA A 42 0.20 10.83 16.56
N ASN A 43 -1.01 11.35 16.84
CA ASN A 43 -2.25 10.62 16.61
C ASN A 43 -2.52 10.48 15.12
N ARG A 44 -2.30 11.57 14.36
CA ARG A 44 -2.44 11.60 12.90
C ARG A 44 -1.46 10.65 12.22
N ILE A 45 -0.20 10.65 12.65
CA ILE A 45 0.83 9.73 12.14
C ILE A 45 0.42 8.27 12.40
N THR A 46 -0.08 7.98 13.61
CA THR A 46 -0.50 6.62 13.97
C THR A 46 -1.68 6.15 13.13
N GLN A 47 -2.67 7.02 12.90
CA GLN A 47 -3.80 6.73 12.00
C GLN A 47 -3.32 6.48 10.57
N LEU A 48 -2.49 7.36 10.01
CA LEU A 48 -1.95 7.21 8.65
C LEU A 48 -1.16 5.90 8.47
N VAL A 49 -0.40 5.50 9.48
CA VAL A 49 0.33 4.22 9.48
C VAL A 49 -0.62 3.03 9.59
N SER A 50 -1.67 3.13 10.41
CA SER A 50 -2.70 2.09 10.51
C SER A 50 -3.45 1.90 9.19
N ASP A 51 -3.93 2.99 8.59
CA ASP A 51 -4.66 2.99 7.32
C ASP A 51 -3.80 2.41 6.19
N ALA A 52 -2.52 2.77 6.16
CA ALA A 52 -1.53 2.22 5.23
C ALA A 52 -1.39 0.70 5.36
N ASN A 53 -1.30 0.19 6.60
CA ASN A 53 -1.17 -1.24 6.87
C ASN A 53 -2.46 -2.01 6.55
N GLN A 54 -3.63 -1.46 6.87
CA GLN A 54 -4.93 -2.04 6.53
C GLN A 54 -5.11 -2.09 5.01
N THR A 55 -4.80 -1.00 4.31
CA THR A 55 -4.85 -0.93 2.85
C THR A 55 -3.93 -1.98 2.22
N ALA A 56 -2.69 -2.11 2.72
CA ALA A 56 -1.76 -3.13 2.24
C ALA A 56 -2.30 -4.55 2.43
N THR A 57 -2.88 -4.82 3.61
CA THR A 57 -3.47 -6.13 3.94
C THR A 57 -4.67 -6.44 3.07
N PHE A 58 -5.56 -5.47 2.86
CA PHE A 58 -6.74 -5.60 2.01
C PHE A 58 -6.35 -5.90 0.57
N ILE A 59 -5.44 -5.10 -0.01
CA ILE A 59 -5.01 -5.27 -1.40
C ILE A 59 -4.38 -6.66 -1.62
N VAL A 60 -3.55 -7.14 -0.69
CA VAL A 60 -2.97 -8.49 -0.74
C VAL A 60 -4.04 -9.58 -0.63
N ALA A 61 -4.99 -9.43 0.30
CA ALA A 61 -6.07 -10.40 0.49
C ALA A 61 -6.98 -10.50 -0.73
N SER A 62 -7.34 -9.37 -1.35
CA SER A 62 -8.17 -9.34 -2.56
C SER A 62 -7.49 -10.03 -3.75
N VAL A 63 -6.16 -9.90 -3.90
CA VAL A 63 -5.43 -10.61 -4.95
C VAL A 63 -5.37 -12.11 -4.69
N VAL A 64 -5.11 -12.52 -3.45
CA VAL A 64 -5.11 -13.96 -3.11
C VAL A 64 -6.48 -14.59 -3.39
N GLN A 65 -7.57 -13.86 -3.14
CA GLN A 65 -8.92 -14.32 -3.47
C GLN A 65 -9.15 -14.41 -4.99
N GLY A 66 -8.78 -13.38 -5.76
CA GLY A 66 -8.91 -13.41 -7.22
C GLY A 66 -8.02 -14.45 -7.92
N VAL A 67 -6.88 -14.82 -7.34
CA VAL A 67 -6.04 -15.93 -7.83
C VAL A 67 -6.71 -17.28 -7.53
N LYS A 68 -7.31 -17.46 -6.34
CA LYS A 68 -7.98 -18.71 -5.94
C LYS A 68 -9.29 -19.00 -6.68
N GLU A 69 -10.00 -17.99 -7.15
CA GLU A 69 -11.24 -18.18 -7.94
C GLU A 69 -10.96 -18.56 -9.41
N ASN A 70 -9.71 -18.40 -9.88
CA ASN A 70 -9.31 -18.70 -11.26
C ASN A 70 -8.48 -20.01 -11.39
N GLU A 71 -8.39 -20.82 -10.32
CA GLU A 71 -7.86 -22.21 -10.33
C GLU A 71 -9.01 -23.22 -10.27
#